data_AF-A0A929HBL7-F1
#
_entry.id   AF-A0A929HBL7-F1
#
_cell.length_a   1.000
_cell.length_b   1.000
_cell.length_c   1.000
_cell.angle_alpha   90.00
_cell.angle_beta   90.00
_cell.angle_gamma   90.00
#
_symmetry.space_group_name_H-M   'P 1'
#
loop_
_entity.id
_entity.type
_entity.pdbx_description
1 polymer ?
#
loop_
_entity_poly.entity_id
_entity_poly.type
_entity_poly.pdbx_seq_one_letter_code
_entity_poly.pdbx_strand_id
1 'polypeptide(L)'
;SAYSAGHLLLALKTFFLVTILWVFFRSQSFGDAMHIFKLIVQNAPSEPQQLLIPLSTWIFLLLFIVSDVFLYKRRFDSWVAGMHYLLRWTIYGVLLFGIVAFAGVENFPFIYFQF
;
A
#
# COMPACT_ATOMS: atom_id res chain seq x y z
N SER A 1 -14.14 37.59 4.35
CA SER A 1 -13.52 36.79 3.28
C SER A 1 -12.99 35.52 3.92
N ALA A 2 -13.57 34.36 3.59
CA ALA A 2 -13.41 33.10 4.32
C ALA A 2 -12.02 32.43 4.19
N TYR A 3 -11.09 33.07 3.48
CA TYR A 3 -9.71 32.62 3.35
C TYR A 3 -8.80 33.82 3.54
N SER A 4 -8.52 34.15 4.81
CA SER A 4 -7.44 35.09 5.13
C SER A 4 -6.13 34.43 4.74
N ALA A 5 -5.27 35.15 4.01
CA ALA A 5 -3.95 34.67 3.57
C ALA A 5 -3.12 34.06 4.73
N GLY A 6 -3.35 34.52 5.96
CA GLY A 6 -2.74 33.96 7.18
C GLY A 6 -3.13 32.50 7.46
N HIS A 7 -4.39 32.10 7.24
CA HIS A 7 -4.81 30.71 7.43
C HIS A 7 -4.21 29.79 6.36
N LEU A 8 -4.09 30.28 5.13
CA LEU A 8 -3.50 29.53 4.02
C LEU A 8 -1.99 29.32 4.26
N LEU A 9 -1.29 30.34 4.74
CA LEU A 9 0.13 30.25 5.11
C LEU A 9 0.36 29.30 6.29
N LEU A 10 -0.51 29.33 7.31
CA LEU A 10 -0.45 28.39 8.44
C LEU A 10 -0.69 26.94 7.98
N ALA A 11 -1.69 26.71 7.12
CA ALA A 11 -1.99 25.38 6.59
C ALA A 11 -0.83 24.84 5.75
N LEU A 12 -0.23 25.69 4.90
CA LEU A 12 0.91 25.32 4.08
C LEU A 12 2.13 24.99 4.94
N LYS A 13 2.45 25.81 5.95
CA LYS A 13 3.52 25.51 6.91
C LYS A 13 3.32 24.16 7.59
N THR A 14 2.12 23.90 8.12
CA THR A 14 1.81 22.64 8.80
C THR A 14 1.91 21.46 7.85
N PHE A 15 1.39 21.61 6.63
CA PHE A 15 1.46 20.59 5.59
C PHE A 15 2.91 20.23 5.25
N PHE A 16 3.77 21.21 5.00
CA PHE A 16 5.18 20.97 4.68
C PHE A 16 5.92 20.30 5.84
N LEU A 17 5.70 20.76 7.08
CA LEU A 17 6.35 20.18 8.26
C LEU A 17 5.92 18.72 8.48
N VAL A 18 4.62 18.45 8.42
CA VAL A 18 4.08 17.09 8.56
C VAL A 18 4.57 16.18 7.44
N THR A 19 4.63 16.68 6.20
CA THR A 19 5.12 15.90 5.05
C THR A 19 6.59 15.54 5.21
N ILE A 20 7.45 16.47 5.60
CA ILE A 20 8.88 16.19 5.83
C ILE A 20 9.04 15.17 6.96
N LEU A 21 8.31 15.34 8.06
CA LEU A 21 8.36 14.41 9.20
C LEU A 21 7.87 13.00 8.80
N TRP A 22 6.83 12.92 7.98
CA TRP A 22 6.28 11.65 7.49
C TRP A 22 7.30 10.84 6.68
N VAL A 23 8.14 11.50 5.87
CA VAL A 23 9.19 10.81 5.10
C VAL A 23 10.16 10.09 6.04
N PHE A 24 10.58 10.73 7.14
CA PHE A 24 11.47 10.11 8.13
C PHE A 24 10.80 8.97 8.91
N PHE A 25 9.51 9.08 9.21
CA PHE A 25 8.78 8.00 9.90
C PHE A 25 8.46 6.81 8.99
N ARG A 26 8.32 7.04 7.68
CA ARG A 26 8.04 5.97 6.72
C ARG A 26 9.31 5.28 6.22
N SER A 27 10.46 5.96 6.22
CA SER A 27 11.73 5.38 5.82
C SER A 27 12.25 4.36 6.84
N GLN A 28 12.83 3.27 6.36
CA GLN A 28 13.39 2.22 7.22
C GLN A 28 14.69 2.66 7.92
N SER A 29 15.42 3.63 7.34
CA SER A 29 16.63 4.20 7.90
C SER A 29 16.79 5.68 7.56
N PHE A 30 17.64 6.39 8.31
CA PHE A 30 18.02 7.77 7.98
C PHE A 30 18.69 7.89 6.59
N GLY A 31 19.43 6.85 6.17
CA GLY A 31 20.04 6.77 4.85
C GLY A 31 19.00 6.77 3.73
N ASP A 32 17.92 6.00 3.90
CA ASP A 32 16.82 5.92 2.92
C ASP A 32 16.05 7.24 2.82
N ALA A 33 15.76 7.90 3.95
CA ALA A 33 15.14 9.22 3.95
C ALA A 33 15.97 10.23 3.15
N MET A 34 17.29 10.26 3.38
CA MET A 34 18.20 11.14 2.66
C MET A 34 18.27 10.81 1.17
N HIS A 35 18.19 9.53 0.81
CA HIS A 35 18.12 9.10 -0.59
C HIS A 35 16.85 9.62 -1.28
N ILE A 36 15.69 9.57 -0.62
CA ILE A 36 14.43 10.13 -1.14
C ILE A 36 14.57 11.65 -1.38
N PHE A 37 15.14 12.40 -0.43
CA PHE A 37 15.35 13.85 -0.62
C PHE A 37 16.32 14.14 -1.78
N LYS A 38 17.39 13.34 -1.94
CA LYS A 38 18.30 13.46 -3.09
C LYS A 38 17.59 13.22 -4.42
N LEU A 39 16.73 12.21 -4.50
CA LEU A 39 15.94 11.91 -5.71
C LEU A 39 14.92 13.01 -6.05
N ILE A 40 14.41 13.75 -5.07
CA ILE A 40 13.49 14.88 -5.31
C ILE A 40 14.25 16.08 -5.89
N VAL A 41 15.48 16.32 -5.44
CA VAL A 41 16.30 17.47 -5.85
C VAL A 41 17.08 17.20 -7.14
N GLN A 42 17.55 15.96 -7.34
CA GLN A 42 18.19 15.53 -8.57
C GLN A 42 17.11 15.09 -9.54
N ASN A 43 16.92 15.84 -10.64
CA ASN A 43 16.12 15.41 -11.78
C ASN A 43 16.63 14.05 -12.29
N ALA A 44 16.03 12.95 -11.85
CA ALA A 44 16.18 11.65 -12.47
C ALA A 44 15.07 11.53 -13.52
N PRO A 45 15.44 11.50 -14.81
CA PRO A 45 15.81 10.21 -15.37
C PRO A 45 17.02 10.30 -16.32
N SER A 46 18.11 9.58 -16.00
CA SER A 46 19.19 9.30 -16.96
C SER A 46 18.91 8.06 -17.81
N GLU A 47 17.92 7.25 -17.44
CA GLU A 47 17.54 6.03 -18.15
C GLU A 47 16.01 5.88 -18.07
N PRO A 48 15.32 5.48 -19.15
CA PRO A 48 13.93 5.08 -19.05
C PRO A 48 13.87 3.87 -18.12
N GLN A 49 13.42 4.07 -16.89
CA GLN A 49 13.09 2.98 -15.98
C GLN A 49 11.98 2.17 -16.66
N GLN A 50 12.37 1.07 -17.29
CA GLN A 50 11.44 0.09 -17.80
C GLN A 50 10.63 -0.37 -16.59
N LEU A 51 9.34 -0.07 -16.61
CA LEU A 51 8.42 -0.54 -15.58
C LEU A 51 8.27 -2.05 -15.75
N LEU A 52 9.23 -2.79 -15.18
CA LEU A 52 9.23 -4.25 -15.16
C LEU A 52 8.25 -4.70 -14.09
N ILE A 53 6.96 -4.68 -14.46
CA ILE A 53 5.90 -5.18 -13.61
C ILE A 53 6.04 -6.72 -13.56
N PRO A 54 6.21 -7.32 -12.37
CA PRO A 54 6.26 -8.76 -12.23
C PRO A 54 4.99 -9.40 -12.79
N LEU A 55 5.13 -10.55 -13.47
CA LEU A 55 4.00 -11.31 -13.99
C LEU A 55 3.00 -11.69 -12.88
N SER A 56 3.48 -11.89 -11.64
CA SER A 56 2.62 -12.14 -10.47
C SER A 56 1.60 -11.02 -10.24
N THR A 57 1.96 -9.76 -10.45
CA THR A 57 1.05 -8.62 -10.30
C THR A 57 -0.10 -8.70 -11.30
N TRP A 58 0.21 -9.07 -12.55
CA TRP A 58 -0.80 -9.27 -13.59
C TRP A 58 -1.73 -10.45 -13.28
N ILE A 59 -1.19 -11.54 -12.73
CA ILE A 59 -1.97 -12.70 -12.32
C ILE A 59 -2.96 -12.32 -11.21
N PHE A 60 -2.51 -11.60 -10.17
CA PHE A 60 -3.39 -11.15 -9.09
C PHE A 60 -4.45 -10.15 -9.57
N LEU A 61 -4.07 -9.22 -10.45
CA LEU A 61 -5.01 -8.28 -11.04
C LEU A 61 -6.09 -9.00 -11.85
N LEU A 62 -5.70 -9.95 -12.70
CA LEU A 62 -6.64 -10.74 -13.49
C LEU A 62 -7.54 -11.58 -12.60
N LEU A 63 -7.00 -12.23 -11.57
CA LEU A 63 -7.77 -12.98 -10.58
C LEU A 63 -8.79 -12.08 -9.88
N PHE A 64 -8.37 -10.87 -9.49
CA PHE A 64 -9.26 -9.88 -8.87
C PHE A 64 -10.40 -9.49 -9.81
N ILE A 65 -10.09 -9.09 -11.06
CA ILE A 65 -11.10 -8.70 -12.06
C ILE A 65 -12.08 -9.85 -12.34
N VAL A 66 -11.56 -11.06 -12.55
CA VAL A 66 -12.40 -12.25 -12.79
C VAL A 66 -13.29 -12.53 -11.59
N SER A 67 -12.75 -12.44 -10.37
CA SER A 67 -13.54 -12.65 -9.14
C SER A 67 -14.64 -11.61 -8.99
N ASP A 68 -14.37 -10.34 -9.30
CA ASP A 68 -15.34 -9.24 -9.22
C ASP A 68 -16.47 -9.40 -10.24
N VAL A 69 -16.13 -9.72 -11.49
CA VAL A 69 -17.10 -9.99 -12.56
C VAL A 69 -17.93 -11.24 -12.24
N PHE A 70 -17.30 -12.30 -11.72
CA PHE A 70 -17.99 -13.54 -11.40
C PHE A 70 -18.93 -13.40 -10.18
N LEU A 71 -18.54 -12.59 -9.19
CA LEU A 71 -19.34 -12.26 -8.02
C LEU A 71 -20.23 -11.03 -8.25
N TYR A 72 -20.34 -10.54 -9.48
CA TYR A 72 -21.12 -9.35 -9.79
C TYR A 72 -22.59 -9.54 -9.35
N LYS A 73 -23.05 -8.66 -8.46
CA LYS A 73 -24.37 -8.70 -7.81
C LYS A 73 -24.66 -9.92 -6.92
N ARG A 74 -23.66 -10.74 -6.59
CA ARG A 74 -23.78 -11.88 -5.67
C ARG A 74 -22.88 -11.67 -4.47
N ARG A 75 -23.42 -11.87 -3.27
CA ARG A 75 -22.62 -11.83 -2.05
C ARG A 75 -21.70 -13.06 -2.03
N PHE A 76 -20.42 -12.86 -1.74
CA PHE A 76 -19.45 -13.95 -1.62
C PHE A 76 -19.93 -15.05 -0.67
N ASP A 77 -20.47 -14.66 0.50
CA ASP A 77 -20.96 -15.60 1.52
C ASP A 77 -22.07 -16.52 1.00
N SER A 78 -23.02 -15.99 0.21
CA SER A 78 -24.12 -16.81 -0.32
C SER A 78 -23.66 -17.73 -1.44
N TRP A 79 -22.63 -17.34 -2.20
CA TRP A 79 -22.01 -18.19 -3.21
C TRP A 79 -21.26 -19.36 -2.59
N VAL A 80 -20.42 -19.10 -1.58
CA VAL A 80 -19.67 -20.15 -0.87
C VAL A 80 -20.60 -21.08 -0.07
N ALA A 81 -21.72 -20.56 0.45
CA ALA A 81 -22.69 -21.36 1.21
C ALA A 81 -23.34 -22.48 0.38
N GLY A 82 -23.46 -22.31 -0.94
CA GLY A 82 -24.00 -23.33 -1.85
C GLY A 82 -23.04 -24.47 -2.19
N MET A 83 -21.80 -24.41 -1.72
CA MET A 83 -20.75 -25.39 -2.03
C MET A 83 -20.68 -26.53 -1.01
N HIS A 84 -20.12 -27.67 -1.43
CA HIS A 84 -19.85 -28.78 -0.53
C HIS A 84 -18.91 -28.35 0.61
N TYR A 85 -19.12 -28.91 1.80
CA TYR A 85 -18.42 -28.55 3.04
C TYR A 85 -16.90 -28.44 2.85
N LEU A 86 -16.29 -29.45 2.23
CA LEU A 86 -14.83 -29.48 1.99
C LEU A 86 -14.35 -28.30 1.14
N LEU A 87 -15.05 -27.99 0.05
CA LEU A 87 -14.65 -26.91 -0.87
C LEU A 87 -14.72 -25.55 -0.19
N ARG A 88 -15.76 -25.32 0.64
CA ARG A 88 -15.90 -24.09 1.44
C ARG A 88 -14.70 -23.86 2.37
N TRP A 89 -14.29 -24.89 3.10
CA TRP A 89 -13.16 -24.76 4.03
C TRP A 89 -11.83 -24.60 3.31
N THR A 90 -11.66 -25.23 2.15
CA THR A 90 -10.48 -25.00 1.30
C THR A 90 -10.40 -23.54 0.85
N ILE A 91 -11.51 -22.95 0.40
CA ILE A 91 -11.55 -21.53 -0.01
C ILE A 91 -11.15 -20.62 1.16
N TYR A 92 -11.72 -20.83 2.34
CA TYR A 92 -11.36 -20.05 3.52
C TYR A 92 -9.89 -20.24 3.93
N GLY A 93 -9.38 -21.47 3.86
CA GLY A 93 -7.98 -21.76 4.14
C GLY A 93 -7.03 -21.04 3.20
N VAL A 94 -7.32 -21.04 1.89
CA VAL A 94 -6.51 -20.33 0.88
C VAL A 94 -6.54 -18.81 1.11
N LEU A 95 -7.71 -18.23 1.39
CA LEU A 95 -7.83 -16.80 1.67
C LEU A 95 -7.08 -16.41 2.95
N LEU A 96 -7.21 -17.19 4.02
CA LEU A 96 -6.53 -16.94 5.29
C LEU A 96 -5.02 -17.08 5.12
N PHE A 97 -4.57 -18.12 4.42
CA PHE A 97 -3.16 -18.28 4.06
C PHE A 97 -2.65 -17.09 3.26
N GLY A 98 -3.40 -16.62 2.27
CA GLY A 98 -3.05 -15.43 1.50
C GLY A 98 -2.90 -14.19 2.37
N ILE A 99 -3.84 -13.97 3.30
CA ILE A 99 -3.74 -12.88 4.29
C ILE A 99 -2.45 -13.03 5.09
N VAL A 100 -2.18 -14.19 5.69
CA VAL A 100 -1.01 -14.37 6.56
C VAL A 100 0.32 -14.30 5.79
N ALA A 101 0.41 -14.97 4.65
CA ALA A 101 1.62 -15.06 3.84
C ALA A 101 2.01 -13.72 3.20
N PHE A 102 1.01 -12.89 2.84
CA PHE A 102 1.21 -11.59 2.22
C PHE A 102 0.90 -10.40 3.15
N ALA A 103 0.55 -10.62 4.42
CA ALA A 103 0.26 -9.55 5.39
C ALA A 103 1.45 -8.62 5.65
N GLY A 104 2.65 -8.97 5.17
CA GLY A 104 3.82 -8.11 5.24
C GLY A 104 4.03 -7.66 6.68
N VAL A 105 4.32 -8.60 7.58
CA VAL A 105 4.72 -8.28 8.95
C VAL A 105 6.10 -7.63 8.89
N GLU A 106 6.11 -6.37 8.48
CA GLU A 106 7.25 -5.49 8.67
C GLU A 106 7.31 -5.18 10.15
N ASN A 107 8.39 -5.58 10.81
CA ASN A 107 8.72 -5.06 12.12
C ASN A 107 8.99 -3.57 11.91
N PHE A 108 8.00 -2.71 12.16
CA PHE A 108 8.27 -1.31 12.44
C PHE A 108 8.79 -1.27 13.88
N PRO A 109 10.10 -1.21 14.13
CA PRO A 109 10.57 -0.93 15.48
C PRO A 109 9.92 0.40 15.89
N PHE A 110 9.15 0.38 16.98
CA PHE A 110 8.68 1.63 17.58
C PHE A 110 9.92 2.52 17.81
N ILE A 111 9.74 3.83 17.64
CA ILE A 111 10.77 4.90 17.70
C ILE A 111 11.77 4.75 18.87
N TYR A 112 11.39 4.03 19.92
CA TYR A 112 12.18 3.75 21.12
C TYR A 112 13.24 2.64 20.98
N PHE A 113 13.24 1.83 19.92
CA PHE A 113 14.19 0.72 19.72
C PHE A 113 15.32 1.01 18.74
N GLN A 114 15.55 2.29 18.40
CA GLN A 114 16.62 2.71 17.49
C GLN A 114 17.88 3.25 18.22
N PHE A 115 18.12 2.82 19.46
CA PHE A 115 19.38 3.05 20.18
C PHE A 115 20.14 1.74 20.37
#